data_AF-A0A8T1QP02-F1
#
_entry.id   AF-A0A8T1QP02-F1
#
_cell.length_a   1.000
_cell.length_b   1.000
_cell.length_c   1.000
_cell.angle_alpha   90.00
_cell.angle_beta   90.00
_cell.angle_gamma   90.00
#
_symmetry.space_group_name_H-M   'P 1'
#
loop_
_entity.id
_entity.type
_entity.pdbx_description
1 polymer ?
#
loop_
_entity_poly.entity_id
_entity_poly.type
_entity_poly.pdbx_seq_one_letter_code
_entity_poly.pdbx_strand_id
1 'polypeptide(L)'
;MKNTSGSLFSNSIGAGLSDFKKERLKTLLQQGTIVLSPEFDEMLDPILALSRLQSQVRKRNHPSSPTNAAYSGDAGQVLHKKLKTAEIPKERTCMEEPKTAETPKERTEVPMVDDAVLFFLENDSLEFEEMVKKHSDELSATLGHMEKQLEELLDTVRSTYRPMTLIEKQQLRKLIQKLPPKNLDWVVQIIQHGKMAKAQSCDEIFVDLEKEDNKTLWRLYSYVKSVERATALPL
;
A
#
# COMPACT_ATOMS: atom_id res chain seq x y z
N MET A 1 53.43 35.83 -46.72
CA MET A 1 52.34 35.66 -45.75
C MET A 1 51.35 34.65 -46.32
N LYS A 2 51.20 33.48 -45.70
CA LYS A 2 50.16 32.49 -46.05
C LYS A 2 49.30 32.31 -44.82
N ASN A 3 48.03 32.70 -44.92
CA ASN A 3 47.06 32.60 -43.84
C ASN A 3 46.49 31.19 -43.84
N THR A 4 46.75 30.42 -42.78
CA THR A 4 46.02 29.19 -42.48
C THR A 4 45.08 29.49 -41.32
N SER A 5 43.84 29.86 -41.64
CA SER A 5 42.77 29.95 -40.65
C SER A 5 42.42 28.54 -40.17
N GLY A 6 42.92 28.16 -39.00
CA GLY A 6 42.48 26.96 -38.28
C GLY A 6 41.07 27.18 -37.75
N SER A 7 40.13 26.31 -38.12
CA SER A 7 38.76 26.33 -37.62
C SER A 7 38.73 26.12 -36.11
N LEU A 8 38.15 27.07 -35.37
CA LEU A 8 38.08 27.12 -33.91
C LEU A 8 37.11 26.08 -33.29
N PHE A 9 36.46 25.24 -34.11
CA PHE A 9 35.43 24.29 -33.69
C PHE A 9 35.80 22.81 -33.90
N SER A 10 37.09 22.45 -33.81
CA SER A 10 37.51 21.04 -33.90
C SER A 10 37.15 20.21 -32.66
N ASN A 11 36.66 20.82 -31.58
CA ASN A 11 36.28 20.13 -30.34
C ASN A 11 34.77 19.86 -30.24
N SER A 12 34.09 19.66 -31.36
CA SER A 12 32.72 19.14 -31.29
C SER A 12 32.74 17.71 -30.72
N ILE A 13 31.78 17.37 -29.88
CA ILE A 13 31.63 16.06 -29.20
C ILE A 13 31.73 14.85 -30.16
N GLY A 14 31.58 15.07 -31.47
CA GLY A 14 31.76 14.07 -32.52
C GLY A 14 33.18 13.89 -33.07
N ALA A 15 34.17 14.71 -32.71
CA ALA A 15 35.49 14.70 -33.37
C ALA A 15 36.26 13.37 -33.21
N GLY A 16 36.01 12.63 -32.13
CA GLY A 16 36.60 11.30 -31.87
C GLY A 16 35.70 10.10 -32.22
N LEU A 17 34.50 10.33 -32.74
CA LEU A 17 33.54 9.27 -33.08
C LEU A 17 33.61 8.95 -34.58
N SER A 18 33.81 7.68 -34.92
CA SER A 18 33.66 7.19 -36.30
C SER A 18 32.25 7.44 -36.81
N ASP A 19 32.08 7.66 -38.11
CA ASP A 19 30.77 7.99 -38.70
C ASP A 19 29.69 6.96 -38.37
N PHE A 20 30.04 5.67 -38.33
CA PHE A 20 29.16 4.59 -37.87
C PHE A 20 28.63 4.79 -36.44
N LYS A 21 29.46 5.27 -35.50
CA LYS A 21 29.07 5.50 -34.10
C LYS A 21 28.16 6.73 -33.99
N LYS A 22 28.40 7.75 -34.82
CA LYS A 22 27.54 8.95 -34.88
C LYS A 22 26.16 8.60 -35.41
N GLU A 23 26.09 7.84 -36.51
CA GLU A 23 24.81 7.41 -37.07
C GLU A 23 24.07 6.48 -36.10
N ARG A 24 24.76 5.55 -35.44
CA ARG A 24 24.14 4.73 -34.39
C ARG A 24 23.62 5.54 -33.21
N LEU A 25 24.34 6.57 -32.76
CA LEU A 25 23.86 7.44 -31.68
C LEU A 25 22.62 8.24 -32.12
N LYS A 26 22.66 8.77 -33.34
CA LYS A 26 21.54 9.52 -33.93
C LYS A 26 20.29 8.65 -34.05
N THR A 27 20.42 7.42 -34.52
CA THR A 27 19.28 6.49 -34.61
C THR A 27 18.73 6.14 -33.23
N LEU A 28 19.59 5.88 -32.24
CA LEU A 28 19.16 5.61 -30.87
C LEU A 28 18.45 6.81 -30.21
N LEU A 29 18.94 8.04 -30.44
CA LEU A 29 18.27 9.25 -29.94
C LEU A 29 16.91 9.46 -30.60
N GLN A 30 16.82 9.29 -31.93
CA GLN A 30 15.56 9.37 -32.65
C GLN A 30 14.57 8.30 -32.18
N GLN A 31 15.05 7.08 -31.95
CA GLN A 31 14.24 6.00 -31.40
C GLN A 31 13.75 6.34 -29.99
N GLY A 32 14.61 6.90 -29.14
CA GLY A 32 14.22 7.37 -27.80
C GLY A 32 13.16 8.47 -27.85
N THR A 33 13.26 9.41 -28.80
CA THR A 33 12.25 10.46 -29.00
C THR A 33 10.91 9.87 -29.42
N ILE A 34 10.90 8.89 -30.33
CA ILE A 34 9.67 8.22 -30.78
C ILE A 34 9.03 7.43 -29.64
N VAL A 35 9.85 6.76 -28.84
CA VAL A 35 9.37 5.96 -27.71
C VAL A 35 8.78 6.85 -26.63
N LEU A 36 9.42 7.97 -26.27
CA LEU A 36 9.04 8.83 -25.14
C LEU A 36 8.00 9.92 -25.45
N SER A 37 7.78 10.23 -26.73
CA SER A 37 6.77 11.23 -27.14
C SER A 37 5.36 10.89 -26.64
N PRO A 38 4.83 9.66 -26.84
CA PRO A 38 3.46 9.36 -26.43
C PRO A 38 3.27 9.46 -24.91
N GLU A 39 4.23 9.03 -24.08
CA GLU A 39 4.13 9.19 -22.63
C GLU A 39 4.16 10.66 -22.22
N PHE A 40 4.93 11.51 -22.92
CA PHE A 40 4.92 12.94 -22.66
C PHE A 40 3.57 13.59 -23.05
N ASP A 41 3.01 13.19 -24.19
CA ASP A 41 1.72 13.67 -24.68
C ASP A 41 0.57 13.23 -23.73
N GLU A 42 0.60 11.98 -23.25
CA GLU A 42 -0.34 11.44 -22.27
C GLU A 42 -0.22 12.12 -20.89
N MET A 43 0.99 12.54 -20.49
CA MET A 43 1.22 13.26 -19.23
C MET A 43 0.88 14.75 -19.32
N LEU A 44 0.80 15.34 -20.51
CA LEU A 44 0.57 16.77 -20.69
C LEU A 44 -0.80 17.20 -20.16
N ASP A 45 -1.84 16.44 -20.47
CA ASP A 45 -3.21 16.73 -20.04
C ASP A 45 -3.38 16.65 -18.51
N PRO A 46 -2.91 15.59 -17.82
CA PRO A 46 -2.90 15.53 -16.36
C PRO A 46 -2.13 16.68 -15.70
N ILE A 47 -0.96 17.06 -16.23
CA ILE A 47 -0.16 18.16 -15.69
C ILE A 47 -0.88 19.50 -15.87
N LEU A 48 -1.49 19.74 -17.03
CA LEU A 48 -2.27 20.94 -17.28
C LEU A 48 -3.53 20.97 -16.41
N ALA A 49 -4.22 19.85 -16.24
CA ALA A 49 -5.36 19.71 -15.33
C ALA A 49 -4.95 20.03 -13.89
N LEU A 50 -3.84 19.47 -13.41
CA LEU A 50 -3.31 19.74 -12.07
C LEU A 50 -2.93 21.21 -11.90
N SER A 51 -2.31 21.83 -12.91
CA SER A 51 -1.95 23.25 -12.86
C SER A 51 -3.18 24.16 -12.79
N ARG A 52 -4.25 23.82 -13.53
CA ARG A 52 -5.54 24.54 -13.51
C ARG A 52 -6.21 24.39 -12.14
N LEU A 53 -6.19 23.18 -11.59
CA LEU A 53 -6.74 22.89 -10.28
C LEU A 53 -6.00 23.67 -9.17
N GLN A 54 -4.66 23.64 -9.17
CA GLN A 54 -3.84 24.43 -8.23
C GLN A 54 -4.11 25.93 -8.34
N SER A 55 -4.31 26.45 -9.56
CA SER A 55 -4.68 27.85 -9.79
C SER A 55 -6.06 28.19 -9.21
N GLN A 56 -7.04 27.30 -9.35
CA GLN A 56 -8.38 27.47 -8.75
C GLN A 56 -8.33 27.47 -7.22
N VAL A 57 -7.58 26.54 -6.61
CA VAL A 57 -7.39 26.48 -5.16
C VAL A 57 -6.74 27.77 -4.64
N ARG A 58 -5.68 28.28 -5.30
CA ARG A 58 -5.05 29.55 -4.91
C ARG A 58 -5.98 30.75 -5.02
N LYS A 59 -6.83 30.80 -6.04
CA LYS A 59 -7.83 31.88 -6.20
C LYS A 59 -8.90 31.83 -5.11
N ARG A 60 -9.26 30.63 -4.64
CA ARG A 60 -10.22 30.44 -3.54
C ARG A 60 -9.64 30.86 -2.18
N ASN A 61 -8.32 30.73 -2.02
CA ASN A 61 -7.60 31.08 -0.78
C ASN A 61 -7.27 32.58 -0.64
N HIS A 62 -7.55 33.41 -1.65
CA HIS A 62 -7.50 34.85 -1.54
C HIS A 62 -8.92 35.40 -1.37
N PRO A 63 -9.30 35.91 -0.18
CA PRO A 63 -10.60 36.56 -0.03
C PRO A 63 -10.58 37.85 -0.86
N SER A 64 -11.26 37.84 -2.02
CA SER A 64 -11.60 39.06 -2.72
C SER A 64 -12.45 39.91 -1.77
N SER A 65 -11.86 40.96 -1.20
CA SER A 65 -12.60 41.90 -0.36
C SER A 65 -13.73 42.52 -1.17
N PRO A 66 -14.98 42.51 -0.69
CA PRO A 66 -16.01 43.31 -1.29
C PRO A 66 -15.71 44.79 -0.96
N THR A 67 -15.54 45.59 -2.01
CA THR A 67 -15.57 47.05 -1.93
C THR A 67 -16.92 47.47 -1.35
N ASN A 68 -16.90 48.00 -0.14
CA ASN A 68 -18.06 48.59 0.53
C ASN A 68 -18.59 49.77 -0.30
N ALA A 69 -19.69 49.57 -1.01
CA ALA A 69 -20.58 50.65 -1.42
C ALA A 69 -21.91 50.44 -0.69
N ALA A 70 -22.09 51.21 0.38
CA ALA A 70 -23.34 51.32 1.10
C ALA A 70 -24.44 51.85 0.16
N TYR A 71 -25.59 51.17 0.10
CA TYR A 71 -26.90 51.82 0.05
C TYR A 71 -27.98 50.86 0.57
N SER A 72 -28.92 51.45 1.29
CA SER A 72 -29.92 50.88 2.21
C SER A 72 -31.20 50.37 1.53
N GLY A 73 -31.90 49.44 2.21
CA GLY A 73 -33.34 49.14 2.04
C GLY A 73 -33.62 47.63 1.92
N ASP A 74 -33.84 46.90 3.01
CA ASP A 74 -35.12 46.66 3.73
C ASP A 74 -35.98 45.51 3.16
N ALA A 75 -36.57 44.76 4.11
CA ALA A 75 -37.64 43.76 4.03
C ALA A 75 -37.33 42.29 3.62
N GLY A 76 -37.10 41.47 4.67
CA GLY A 76 -37.96 40.31 4.96
C GLY A 76 -37.63 38.94 4.36
N GLN A 77 -37.13 38.01 5.18
CA GLN A 77 -37.90 36.90 5.76
C GLN A 77 -36.97 35.79 6.30
N VAL A 78 -37.27 35.39 7.53
CA VAL A 78 -36.68 34.28 8.29
C VAL A 78 -37.33 32.96 7.87
N LEU A 79 -36.56 31.87 7.71
CA LEU A 79 -37.03 30.58 8.20
C LEU A 79 -35.87 29.62 8.53
N HIS A 80 -35.78 29.30 9.81
CA HIS A 80 -35.02 28.18 10.38
C HIS A 80 -35.71 26.85 10.05
N LYS A 81 -34.94 25.76 9.85
CA LYS A 81 -35.07 24.46 10.58
C LYS A 81 -34.41 23.25 9.86
N LYS A 82 -33.48 22.64 10.60
CA LYS A 82 -33.28 21.19 10.88
C LYS A 82 -32.67 20.23 9.83
N LEU A 83 -31.58 19.62 10.29
CA LEU A 83 -31.04 18.29 9.95
C LEU A 83 -32.09 17.16 10.08
N LYS A 84 -32.01 16.17 9.18
CA LYS A 84 -32.47 14.80 9.42
C LYS A 84 -31.66 13.78 8.60
N THR A 85 -31.25 12.73 9.31
CA THR A 85 -30.46 11.54 8.95
C THR A 85 -31.21 10.52 8.06
N ALA A 86 -30.43 9.57 7.51
CA ALA A 86 -30.75 8.26 6.90
C ALA A 86 -30.96 8.27 5.36
N GLU A 87 -30.46 7.34 4.53
CA GLU A 87 -30.03 5.93 4.69
C GLU A 87 -29.16 5.48 3.49
N ILE A 88 -28.40 4.41 3.68
CA ILE A 88 -27.57 3.69 2.69
C ILE A 88 -28.48 2.81 1.79
N PRO A 89 -28.25 2.72 0.46
CA PRO A 89 -28.78 1.60 -0.32
C PRO A 89 -27.74 0.52 -0.60
N LYS A 90 -28.14 -0.74 -0.35
CA LYS A 90 -27.43 -1.98 -0.70
C LYS A 90 -28.34 -2.83 -1.61
N GLU A 91 -27.69 -3.54 -2.54
CA GLU A 91 -28.20 -4.63 -3.41
C GLU A 91 -29.09 -4.20 -4.61
N ARG A 92 -29.09 -4.84 -5.81
CA ARG A 92 -29.02 -6.27 -6.16
C ARG A 92 -28.57 -6.49 -7.63
N THR A 93 -28.02 -7.69 -7.84
CA THR A 93 -27.82 -8.43 -9.10
C THR A 93 -29.08 -8.54 -9.97
N CYS A 94 -28.94 -8.45 -11.29
CA CYS A 94 -29.58 -9.32 -12.30
C CYS A 94 -28.92 -9.17 -13.68
N MET A 95 -28.73 -10.31 -14.33
CA MET A 95 -28.23 -10.51 -15.70
C MET A 95 -29.27 -10.08 -16.74
N GLU A 96 -28.86 -9.50 -17.88
CA GLU A 96 -29.28 -9.87 -19.25
C GLU A 96 -28.41 -9.15 -20.30
N GLU A 97 -28.11 -9.87 -21.38
CA GLU A 97 -27.24 -9.50 -22.51
C GLU A 97 -28.00 -8.78 -23.68
N PRO A 98 -27.28 -8.22 -24.68
CA PRO A 98 -27.72 -7.04 -25.45
C PRO A 98 -28.30 -7.33 -26.84
N LYS A 99 -29.01 -6.34 -27.41
CA LYS A 99 -29.24 -6.22 -28.87
C LYS A 99 -28.89 -4.82 -29.39
N THR A 100 -27.96 -4.81 -30.34
CA THR A 100 -27.52 -3.84 -31.37
C THR A 100 -28.69 -3.16 -32.10
N ALA A 101 -28.65 -1.98 -32.73
CA ALA A 101 -27.66 -0.95 -33.13
C ALA A 101 -28.46 0.41 -33.27
N GLU A 102 -27.97 1.65 -33.37
CA GLU A 102 -27.04 2.26 -34.33
C GLU A 102 -26.61 3.69 -33.91
N THR A 103 -25.36 4.05 -34.27
CA THR A 103 -24.80 5.34 -34.75
C THR A 103 -24.76 6.64 -33.90
N PRO A 104 -23.72 7.49 -34.12
CA PRO A 104 -22.99 8.20 -33.06
C PRO A 104 -23.37 9.68 -32.91
N LYS A 105 -23.35 10.18 -31.67
CA LYS A 105 -23.40 11.60 -31.39
C LYS A 105 -22.29 11.98 -30.43
N GLU A 106 -21.22 12.49 -31.04
CA GLU A 106 -20.19 13.33 -30.45
C GLU A 106 -20.80 14.25 -29.38
N ARG A 107 -20.51 13.93 -28.12
CA ARG A 107 -20.84 14.78 -26.99
C ARG A 107 -19.60 14.81 -26.13
N THR A 108 -18.90 15.95 -26.22
CA THR A 108 -17.79 16.38 -25.37
C THR A 108 -17.95 15.84 -23.96
N GLU A 109 -17.17 14.81 -23.64
CA GLU A 109 -17.06 14.28 -22.29
C GLU A 109 -16.24 15.29 -21.51
N VAL A 110 -16.93 16.17 -20.78
CA VAL A 110 -16.30 16.84 -19.65
C VAL A 110 -15.86 15.72 -18.72
N PRO A 111 -14.57 15.54 -18.43
CA PRO A 111 -14.17 14.54 -17.45
C PRO A 111 -14.79 14.99 -16.15
N MET A 112 -15.81 14.25 -15.69
CA MET A 112 -16.33 14.36 -14.35
C MET A 112 -15.19 13.94 -13.45
N VAL A 113 -14.39 14.93 -13.04
CA VAL A 113 -13.31 14.74 -12.09
C VAL A 113 -13.98 14.16 -10.86
N ASP A 114 -13.62 12.92 -10.55
CA ASP A 114 -14.19 12.17 -9.44
C ASP A 114 -14.17 13.05 -8.18
N ASP A 115 -15.35 13.29 -7.62
CA ASP A 115 -15.55 14.18 -6.46
C ASP A 115 -14.68 13.73 -5.29
N ALA A 116 -14.37 12.41 -5.23
CA ALA A 116 -13.39 11.85 -4.31
C ALA A 116 -11.96 12.36 -4.58
N VAL A 117 -11.50 12.39 -5.83
CA VAL A 117 -10.18 12.92 -6.22
C VAL A 117 -10.06 14.41 -5.93
N LEU A 118 -11.15 15.15 -6.11
CA LEU A 118 -11.21 16.58 -5.80
C LEU A 118 -11.18 16.83 -4.28
N PHE A 119 -11.89 16.02 -3.50
CA PHE A 119 -11.83 15.98 -2.03
C PHE A 119 -10.43 15.62 -1.50
N PHE A 120 -9.72 14.68 -2.15
CA PHE A 120 -8.35 14.31 -1.78
C PHE A 120 -7.32 15.44 -2.00
N LEU A 121 -7.58 16.36 -2.94
CA LEU A 121 -6.69 17.47 -3.27
C LEU A 121 -7.05 18.77 -2.54
N GLU A 122 -8.28 18.90 -2.03
CA GLU A 122 -8.80 20.09 -1.34
C GLU A 122 -8.59 20.04 0.19
N ASN A 123 -8.40 18.84 0.78
CA ASN A 123 -8.14 18.70 2.23
C ASN A 123 -6.66 18.93 2.59
N ASP A 124 -6.42 19.66 3.68
CA ASP A 124 -5.09 19.82 4.28
C ASP A 124 -4.51 18.43 4.63
N SER A 125 -3.22 18.23 4.32
CA SER A 125 -2.50 16.94 4.46
C SER A 125 -2.69 16.25 5.82
N LEU A 126 -2.94 17.01 6.89
CA LEU A 126 -3.05 16.51 8.26
C LEU A 126 -4.39 15.80 8.53
N GLU A 127 -5.51 16.32 8.02
CA GLU A 127 -6.83 15.68 8.18
C GLU A 127 -6.91 14.40 7.33
N PHE A 128 -6.31 14.42 6.13
CA PHE A 128 -6.18 13.25 5.28
C PHE A 128 -5.30 12.16 5.92
N GLU A 129 -4.14 12.54 6.45
CA GLU A 129 -3.24 11.61 7.16
C GLU A 129 -3.94 10.98 8.37
N GLU A 130 -4.72 11.76 9.13
CA GLU A 130 -5.52 11.25 10.24
C GLU A 130 -6.60 10.27 9.78
N MET A 131 -7.29 10.55 8.67
CA MET A 131 -8.29 9.65 8.08
C MET A 131 -7.67 8.33 7.60
N VAL A 132 -6.55 8.40 6.87
CA VAL A 132 -5.83 7.21 6.40
C VAL A 132 -5.33 6.39 7.58
N LYS A 133 -4.76 7.05 8.60
CA LYS A 133 -4.30 6.39 9.83
C LYS A 133 -5.46 5.70 10.54
N LYS A 134 -6.60 6.37 10.71
CA LYS A 134 -7.79 5.79 11.34
C LYS A 134 -8.27 4.53 10.62
N HIS A 135 -8.34 4.56 9.29
CA HIS A 135 -8.70 3.38 8.51
C HIS A 135 -7.66 2.26 8.62
N SER A 136 -6.37 2.60 8.63
CA SER A 136 -5.29 1.65 8.87
C SER A 136 -5.38 1.00 10.25
N ASP A 137 -5.66 1.80 11.29
CA ASP A 137 -5.81 1.33 12.67
C ASP A 137 -7.04 0.41 12.81
N GLU A 138 -8.16 0.75 12.16
CA GLU A 138 -9.38 -0.07 12.12
C GLU A 138 -9.15 -1.42 11.43
N LEU A 139 -8.46 -1.42 10.29
CA LEU A 139 -8.07 -2.64 9.59
C LEU A 139 -7.11 -3.48 10.43
N SER A 140 -6.12 -2.85 11.08
CA SER A 140 -5.17 -3.52 11.96
C SER A 140 -5.85 -4.14 13.18
N ALA A 141 -6.81 -3.44 13.78
CA ALA A 141 -7.61 -3.95 14.88
C ALA A 141 -8.46 -5.16 14.46
N THR A 142 -9.07 -5.09 13.26
CA THR A 142 -9.86 -6.20 12.70
C THR A 142 -8.97 -7.41 12.41
N LEU A 143 -7.81 -7.20 11.80
CA LEU A 143 -6.84 -8.25 11.52
C LEU A 143 -6.33 -8.92 12.81
N GLY A 144 -5.96 -8.12 13.81
CA GLY A 144 -5.53 -8.63 15.11
C GLY A 144 -6.63 -9.41 15.85
N HIS A 145 -7.90 -8.97 15.72
CA HIS A 145 -9.03 -9.75 16.24
C HIS A 145 -9.17 -11.10 15.54
N MET A 146 -9.07 -11.14 14.20
CA MET A 146 -9.13 -12.39 13.43
C MET A 146 -7.96 -13.32 13.79
N GLU A 147 -6.74 -12.79 13.92
CA GLU A 147 -5.56 -13.55 14.35
C GLU A 147 -5.79 -14.22 15.72
N LYS A 148 -6.32 -13.46 16.68
CA LYS A 148 -6.65 -14.00 18.01
C LYS A 148 -7.70 -15.12 17.93
N GLN A 149 -8.74 -14.95 17.11
CA GLN A 149 -9.76 -15.99 16.93
C GLN A 149 -9.17 -17.28 16.33
N LEU A 150 -8.25 -17.15 15.37
CA LEU A 150 -7.55 -18.30 14.80
C LEU A 150 -6.68 -19.00 15.83
N GLU A 151 -5.97 -18.25 16.67
CA GLU A 151 -5.11 -18.83 17.71
C GLU A 151 -5.92 -19.56 18.78
N GLU A 152 -7.08 -19.01 19.17
CA GLU A 152 -8.02 -19.66 20.11
C GLU A 152 -8.61 -20.95 19.52
N LEU A 153 -8.98 -20.94 18.24
CA LEU A 153 -9.44 -22.14 17.52
C LEU A 153 -8.34 -23.20 17.47
N LEU A 154 -7.11 -22.81 17.10
CA LEU A 154 -5.97 -23.72 17.05
C LEU A 154 -5.65 -24.29 18.42
N ASP A 155 -5.72 -23.50 19.49
CA ASP A 155 -5.57 -23.98 20.86
C ASP A 155 -6.68 -24.95 21.26
N THR A 156 -7.91 -24.65 20.90
CA THR A 156 -9.06 -25.52 21.15
C THR A 156 -8.86 -26.86 20.47
N VAL A 157 -8.58 -26.88 19.16
CA VAL A 157 -8.32 -28.11 18.40
C VAL A 157 -7.14 -28.88 19.00
N ARG A 158 -6.04 -28.20 19.31
CA ARG A 158 -4.83 -28.84 19.83
C ARG A 158 -5.01 -29.38 21.25
N SER A 159 -5.90 -28.79 22.04
CA SER A 159 -6.27 -29.34 23.36
C SER A 159 -6.97 -30.70 23.26
N THR A 160 -7.62 -31.00 22.12
CA THR A 160 -8.23 -32.31 21.86
C THR A 160 -7.21 -33.36 21.41
N TYR A 161 -5.98 -32.97 21.09
CA TYR A 161 -4.95 -33.91 20.67
C TYR A 161 -4.48 -34.76 21.86
N ARG A 162 -4.12 -36.00 21.55
CA ARG A 162 -3.52 -36.93 22.51
C ARG A 162 -2.30 -36.29 23.20
N PRO A 163 -2.08 -36.56 24.51
CA PRO A 163 -0.85 -36.16 25.19
C PRO A 163 0.41 -36.69 24.49
N MET A 164 1.42 -35.83 24.35
CA MET A 164 2.72 -36.23 23.80
C MET A 164 3.46 -37.15 24.79
N THR A 165 3.91 -38.31 24.31
CA THR A 165 4.68 -39.28 25.11
C THR A 165 6.08 -38.78 25.42
N LEU A 166 6.71 -39.37 26.44
CA LEU A 166 8.11 -39.10 26.79
C LEU A 166 9.06 -39.26 25.59
N ILE A 167 8.86 -40.28 24.76
CA ILE A 167 9.71 -40.52 23.59
C ILE A 167 9.54 -39.40 22.55
N GLU A 168 8.29 -39.01 22.28
CA GLU A 168 7.98 -37.90 21.36
C GLU A 168 8.55 -36.57 21.87
N LYS A 169 8.45 -36.29 23.18
CA LYS A 169 9.06 -35.10 23.80
C LYS A 169 10.59 -35.11 23.68
N GLN A 170 11.23 -36.24 23.91
CA GLN A 170 12.68 -36.39 23.74
C GLN A 170 13.10 -36.19 22.27
N GLN A 171 12.31 -36.68 21.32
CA GLN A 171 12.55 -36.44 19.89
C GLN A 171 12.38 -34.96 19.53
N LEU A 172 11.33 -34.31 20.02
CA LEU A 172 11.09 -32.88 19.84
C LEU A 172 12.28 -32.05 20.35
N ARG A 173 12.82 -32.39 21.53
CA ARG A 173 14.04 -31.76 22.06
C ARG A 173 15.22 -31.87 21.10
N LYS A 174 15.46 -33.05 20.54
CA LYS A 174 16.55 -33.28 19.58
C LYS A 174 16.35 -32.48 18.30
N LEU A 175 15.11 -32.35 17.82
CA LEU A 175 14.80 -31.54 16.64
C LEU A 175 15.01 -30.06 16.90
N ILE A 176 14.56 -29.55 18.06
CA ILE A 176 14.79 -28.14 18.46
C ILE A 176 16.28 -27.81 18.51
N GLN A 177 17.10 -28.70 19.08
CA GLN A 177 18.56 -28.52 19.15
C GLN A 177 19.25 -28.50 17.78
N LYS A 178 18.62 -29.08 16.75
CA LYS A 178 19.13 -29.08 15.37
C LYS A 178 18.67 -27.86 14.56
N LEU A 179 17.77 -27.03 15.10
CA LEU A 179 17.28 -25.85 14.39
C LEU A 179 18.40 -24.81 14.23
N PRO A 180 18.38 -24.05 13.11
CA PRO A 180 19.22 -22.88 12.97
C PRO A 180 18.96 -21.87 14.12
N PRO A 181 19.97 -21.13 14.59
CA PRO A 181 19.83 -20.20 15.72
C PRO A 181 18.70 -19.18 15.52
N LYS A 182 18.52 -18.67 14.30
CA LYS A 182 17.45 -17.72 13.93
C LYS A 182 16.04 -18.25 14.22
N ASN A 183 15.86 -19.56 14.28
CA ASN A 183 14.56 -20.20 14.50
C ASN A 183 14.30 -20.48 15.99
N LEU A 184 15.31 -20.33 16.85
CA LEU A 184 15.16 -20.52 18.29
C LEU A 184 14.38 -19.35 18.93
N ASP A 185 14.47 -18.14 18.38
CA ASP A 185 13.69 -16.99 18.84
C ASP A 185 12.17 -17.26 18.77
N TRP A 186 11.73 -17.97 17.72
CA TRP A 186 10.34 -18.38 17.56
C TRP A 186 9.93 -19.48 18.54
N VAL A 187 10.84 -20.42 18.83
CA VAL A 187 10.61 -21.45 19.86
C VAL A 187 10.36 -20.79 21.22
N VAL A 188 11.16 -19.77 21.55
CA VAL A 188 11.00 -18.98 22.77
C VAL A 188 9.64 -18.28 22.80
N GLN A 189 9.25 -17.60 21.70
CA GLN A 189 7.95 -16.92 21.60
C GLN A 189 6.77 -17.88 21.81
N ILE A 190 6.80 -19.07 21.20
CA ILE A 190 5.74 -20.09 21.36
C ILE A 190 5.60 -20.51 22.83
N ILE A 191 6.72 -20.71 23.53
CA ILE A 191 6.72 -21.14 24.93
C ILE A 191 6.23 -20.01 25.85
N GLN A 192 6.68 -18.77 25.61
CA GLN A 192 6.21 -17.62 26.40
C GLN A 192 4.70 -17.41 26.23
N HIS A 193 4.19 -17.56 25.00
CA HIS A 193 2.76 -17.43 24.72
C HIS A 193 1.92 -18.51 25.44
N GLY A 194 2.46 -19.70 25.66
CA GLY A 194 1.84 -20.74 26.50
C GLY A 194 1.84 -20.40 28.00
N LYS A 195 2.81 -19.61 28.45
CA LYS A 195 3.11 -19.32 29.87
C LYS A 195 2.61 -18.00 30.40
N MET A 196 1.67 -17.31 29.73
CA MET A 196 1.21 -15.94 30.08
C MET A 196 0.71 -15.72 31.53
N ALA A 197 0.72 -16.73 32.41
CA ALA A 197 0.51 -16.59 33.85
C ALA A 197 1.78 -16.22 34.68
N LYS A 198 3.01 -16.27 34.14
CA LYS A 198 4.22 -15.97 34.93
C LYS A 198 5.27 -15.21 34.12
N ALA A 199 5.21 -13.88 34.25
CA ALA A 199 6.24 -12.97 33.73
C ALA A 199 7.59 -13.30 34.36
N GLN A 200 8.52 -13.85 33.59
CA GLN A 200 9.89 -14.08 34.04
C GLN A 200 10.84 -13.61 32.94
N SER A 201 11.40 -12.43 33.15
CA SER A 201 12.42 -11.79 32.33
C SER A 201 13.79 -12.37 32.69
N CYS A 202 14.19 -13.46 32.05
CA CYS A 202 15.59 -13.88 32.04
C CYS A 202 16.00 -14.11 30.60
N ASP A 203 17.19 -13.62 30.24
CA ASP A 203 17.82 -13.78 28.92
C ASP A 203 18.11 -15.26 28.59
N GLU A 204 18.14 -16.13 29.61
CA GLU A 204 18.29 -17.58 29.45
C GLU A 204 17.04 -18.31 29.94
N ILE A 205 16.27 -18.88 28.99
CA ILE A 205 15.06 -19.65 29.29
C ILE A 205 15.42 -21.14 29.27
N PHE A 206 15.48 -21.74 30.45
CA PHE A 206 15.54 -23.20 30.58
C PHE A 206 14.15 -23.78 30.40
N VAL A 207 13.94 -24.51 29.29
CA VAL A 207 12.65 -25.11 28.95
C VAL A 207 12.66 -26.58 29.36
N ASP A 208 11.85 -26.91 30.37
CA ASP A 208 11.57 -28.29 30.75
C ASP A 208 10.31 -28.78 30.02
N LEU A 209 10.51 -29.41 28.86
CA LEU A 209 9.42 -29.95 28.03
C LEU A 209 8.55 -30.99 28.75
N GLU A 210 9.01 -31.56 29.87
CA GLU A 210 8.19 -32.49 30.64
C GLU A 210 7.06 -31.81 31.40
N LYS A 211 7.27 -30.54 31.80
CA LYS A 211 6.31 -29.74 32.57
C LYS A 211 5.43 -28.83 31.71
N GLU A 212 5.71 -28.74 30.41
CA GLU A 212 4.92 -27.92 29.50
C GLU A 212 3.55 -28.54 29.22
N ASP A 213 2.60 -27.67 28.90
CA ASP A 213 1.24 -28.05 28.54
C ASP A 213 1.19 -28.71 27.15
N ASN A 214 0.21 -29.59 26.95
CA ASN A 214 0.10 -30.40 25.74
C ASN A 214 -0.07 -29.54 24.47
N LYS A 215 -0.78 -28.40 24.56
CA LYS A 215 -0.99 -27.52 23.41
C LYS A 215 0.32 -26.82 23.01
N THR A 216 1.14 -26.37 23.95
CA THR A 216 2.46 -25.79 23.66
C THR A 216 3.39 -26.82 23.01
N LEU A 217 3.38 -28.07 23.48
CA LEU A 217 4.19 -29.15 22.89
C LEU A 217 3.83 -29.43 21.43
N TRP A 218 2.54 -29.51 21.11
CA TRP A 218 2.10 -29.74 19.74
C TRP A 218 2.28 -28.50 18.84
N ARG A 219 2.22 -27.27 19.38
CA ARG A 219 2.60 -26.04 18.65
C ARG A 219 4.07 -26.10 18.23
N LEU A 220 4.95 -26.39 19.18
CA LEU A 220 6.38 -26.53 18.94
C LEU A 220 6.67 -27.60 17.88
N TYR A 221 6.05 -28.77 18.02
CA TYR A 221 6.24 -29.85 17.04
C TYR A 221 5.83 -29.43 15.62
N SER A 222 4.67 -28.80 15.47
CA SER A 222 4.19 -28.34 14.16
C SER A 222 5.12 -27.30 13.53
N TYR A 223 5.61 -26.34 14.32
CA TYR A 223 6.59 -25.34 13.87
C TYR A 223 7.90 -26.00 13.44
N VAL A 224 8.51 -26.80 14.31
CA VAL A 224 9.80 -27.48 14.07
C VAL A 224 9.71 -28.36 12.82
N LYS A 225 8.60 -29.10 12.65
CA LYS A 225 8.38 -29.94 11.47
C LYS A 225 8.26 -29.12 10.19
N SER A 226 7.63 -27.95 10.26
CA SER A 226 7.49 -27.05 9.11
C SER A 226 8.85 -26.49 8.69
N VAL A 227 9.68 -26.08 9.65
CA VAL A 227 11.05 -25.63 9.40
C VAL A 227 11.90 -26.74 8.79
N GLU A 228 11.86 -27.94 9.38
CA GLU A 228 12.60 -29.11 8.85
C GLU A 228 12.23 -29.37 7.38
N ARG A 229 10.94 -29.32 7.04
CA ARG A 229 10.47 -29.49 5.66
C ARG A 229 10.96 -28.38 4.74
N ALA A 230 10.94 -27.13 5.17
CA ALA A 230 11.45 -26.00 4.39
C ALA A 230 12.95 -26.13 4.13
N THR A 231 13.72 -26.62 5.11
CA THR A 231 15.17 -26.84 4.96
C THR A 231 15.52 -28.08 4.14
N ALA A 232 14.60 -29.05 4.01
CA ALA A 232 14.81 -30.28 3.27
C ALA A 232 14.49 -30.16 1.77
N LEU A 233 13.86 -29.06 1.35
CA LEU A 233 13.64 -28.77 -0.07
C LEU A 233 14.89 -28.10 -0.65
N PRO A 234 15.57 -28.71 -1.64
CA PRO A 234 16.64 -28.03 -2.35
C PRO A 234 16.04 -26.87 -3.17
N LEU A 235 16.65 -25.69 -3.04
CA LEU A 235 16.41 -24.52 -3.89
C LEU A 235 16.73 -24.80 -5.35
#